data_AF-A0A6B1EMI6-F1
#
_entry.id   AF-A0A6B1EMI6-F1
#
_cell.length_a   1.000
_cell.length_b   1.000
_cell.length_c   1.000
_cell.angle_alpha   90.00
_cell.angle_beta   90.00
_cell.angle_gamma   90.00
#
_symmetry.space_group_name_H-M   'P 1'
#
loop_
_entity.id
_entity.type
_entity.pdbx_description
1 polymer ?
#
loop_
_entity_poly.entity_id
_entity_poly.type
_entity_poly.pdbx_seq_one_letter_code
_entity_poly.pdbx_strand_id
1 'polypeptide(L)'
;MTALVPAFNTASSKTKRRQSVVGEQLDVLADIYREEVNISVWQRRLPEAVSNAAEHLLLERPHLQISRSVSTKNAYEILVESLGATAEPAALATDVAELADMFCFLFDLKYVGLRLTALDHAMCPRFHVDWVPCRLVTTYQGGATQWLAHDRVDRSKLGSGNGGKPDEQSGLFSDADDIQQIRQGDVALLKGEGWAGNEEAGLVHRSPQLNAGARRLLLTLDFTDQLRESRRH
;
A
#
# COMPACT_ATOMS: atom_id res chain seq x y z
N MET A 1 2.39 -59.29 -0.12
CA MET A 1 1.20 -58.64 -0.70
C MET A 1 1.25 -57.18 -0.31
N THR A 2 1.62 -56.34 -1.26
CA THR A 2 2.14 -54.98 -1.04
C THR A 2 0.99 -53.99 -0.81
N ALA A 3 1.19 -53.13 0.19
CA ALA A 3 0.22 -52.15 0.67
C ALA A 3 -0.14 -51.09 -0.38
N LEU A 4 -1.42 -50.71 -0.39
CA LEU A 4 -1.99 -49.60 -1.16
C LEU A 4 -1.40 -48.27 -0.71
N VAL A 5 -0.84 -47.52 -1.66
CA VAL A 5 -0.42 -46.13 -1.48
C VAL A 5 -1.66 -45.24 -1.63
N PRO A 6 -1.95 -44.28 -0.72
CA PRO A 6 -3.08 -43.39 -0.90
C PRO A 6 -2.78 -42.40 -2.02
N ALA A 7 -3.76 -42.21 -2.92
CA ALA A 7 -3.72 -41.19 -3.95
C ALA A 7 -3.67 -39.80 -3.31
N PHE A 8 -2.63 -39.03 -3.63
CA PHE A 8 -2.59 -37.61 -3.34
C PHE A 8 -3.72 -36.93 -4.12
N ASN A 9 -4.72 -36.44 -3.38
CA ASN A 9 -5.77 -35.59 -3.90
C ASN A 9 -5.13 -34.24 -4.24
N THR A 10 -4.80 -34.03 -5.51
CA THR A 10 -4.37 -32.72 -6.02
C THR A 10 -5.56 -31.78 -5.93
N ALA A 11 -5.60 -30.97 -4.86
CA ALA A 11 -6.52 -29.85 -4.78
C ALA A 11 -6.32 -28.99 -6.03
N SER A 12 -7.34 -28.95 -6.88
CA SER A 12 -7.42 -28.00 -7.98
C SER A 12 -7.25 -26.61 -7.39
N SER A 13 -6.12 -25.95 -7.70
CA SER A 13 -5.94 -24.53 -7.42
C SER A 13 -7.04 -23.79 -8.17
N LYS A 14 -8.09 -23.38 -7.46
CA LYS A 14 -9.12 -22.52 -8.04
C LYS A 14 -8.42 -21.23 -8.44
N THR A 15 -8.48 -20.90 -9.73
CA THR A 15 -7.98 -19.61 -10.24
C THR A 15 -8.62 -18.49 -9.43
N LYS A 16 -7.80 -17.79 -8.64
CA LYS A 16 -8.25 -16.66 -7.80
C LYS A 16 -8.68 -15.52 -8.72
N ARG A 17 -9.88 -14.97 -8.50
CA ARG A 17 -10.32 -13.73 -9.15
C ARG A 17 -10.13 -12.58 -8.17
N ARG A 18 -9.68 -11.45 -8.69
CA ARG A 18 -9.44 -10.24 -7.90
C ARG A 18 -9.98 -9.02 -8.63
N GLN A 19 -10.53 -8.09 -7.88
CA GLN A 19 -11.20 -6.89 -8.34
C GLN A 19 -10.69 -5.69 -7.53
N SER A 20 -10.82 -4.51 -8.13
CA SER A 20 -10.69 -3.24 -7.45
C SER A 20 -12.06 -2.70 -7.06
N VAL A 21 -12.12 -2.02 -5.93
CA VAL A 21 -13.28 -1.22 -5.53
C VAL A 21 -12.82 0.22 -5.32
N VAL A 22 -13.61 1.16 -5.81
CA VAL A 22 -13.34 2.59 -5.74
C VAL A 22 -14.62 3.30 -5.32
N GLY A 23 -14.54 4.22 -4.37
CA GLY A 23 -15.70 4.95 -3.86
C GLY A 23 -15.31 6.26 -3.19
N GLU A 24 -16.25 7.19 -3.13
CA GLU A 24 -16.04 8.52 -2.52
C GLU A 24 -16.34 8.53 -1.01
N GLN A 25 -17.01 7.48 -0.51
CA GLN A 25 -17.35 7.30 0.90
C GLN A 25 -16.32 6.42 1.60
N LEU A 26 -16.06 6.70 2.88
CA LEU A 26 -15.03 6.02 3.67
C LEU A 26 -15.30 4.51 3.84
N ASP A 27 -16.58 4.12 3.86
CA ASP A 27 -17.02 2.73 4.02
C ASP A 27 -16.50 1.80 2.91
N VAL A 28 -16.13 2.34 1.75
CA VAL A 28 -15.47 1.57 0.68
C VAL A 28 -14.23 0.84 1.16
N LEU A 29 -13.49 1.37 2.15
CA LEU A 29 -12.29 0.71 2.68
C LEU A 29 -12.62 -0.64 3.34
N ALA A 30 -13.83 -0.84 3.86
CA ALA A 30 -14.25 -2.11 4.45
C ALA A 30 -14.39 -3.23 3.40
N ASP A 31 -14.58 -2.90 2.12
CA ASP A 31 -14.64 -3.88 1.05
C ASP A 31 -13.35 -4.68 0.90
N ILE A 32 -12.23 -4.23 1.48
CA ILE A 32 -10.97 -4.99 1.51
C ILE A 32 -11.14 -6.39 2.12
N TYR A 33 -12.14 -6.60 2.99
CA TYR A 33 -12.43 -7.91 3.59
C TYR A 33 -13.03 -8.92 2.62
N ARG A 34 -13.64 -8.46 1.53
CA ARG A 34 -14.20 -9.34 0.50
C ARG A 34 -13.06 -10.14 -0.14
N GLU A 35 -13.26 -11.45 -0.33
CA GLU A 35 -12.22 -12.36 -0.82
C GLU A 35 -11.71 -11.94 -2.21
N GLU A 36 -12.62 -11.48 -3.05
CA GLU A 36 -12.37 -11.02 -4.40
C GLU A 36 -11.76 -9.62 -4.48
N VAL A 37 -11.70 -8.83 -3.40
CA VAL A 37 -11.15 -7.47 -3.45
C VAL A 37 -9.67 -7.49 -3.10
N ASN A 38 -8.83 -6.89 -3.95
CA ASN A 38 -7.37 -6.84 -3.76
C ASN A 38 -6.84 -5.42 -3.58
N ILE A 39 -7.65 -4.44 -3.97
CA ILE A 39 -7.45 -3.04 -3.69
C ILE A 39 -8.81 -2.40 -3.41
N SER A 40 -8.88 -1.61 -2.34
CA SER A 40 -9.99 -0.68 -2.10
C SER A 40 -9.44 0.74 -2.05
N VAL A 41 -10.08 1.67 -2.76
CA VAL A 41 -9.64 3.06 -2.89
C VAL A 41 -10.75 4.00 -2.46
N TRP A 42 -10.48 4.77 -1.40
CA TRP A 42 -11.28 5.90 -0.98
C TRP A 42 -10.81 7.16 -1.72
N GLN A 43 -11.64 7.63 -2.65
CA GLN A 43 -11.46 8.88 -3.39
C GLN A 43 -11.93 10.06 -2.56
N ARG A 44 -11.06 10.49 -1.65
CA ARG A 44 -11.35 11.59 -0.73
C ARG A 44 -11.00 12.94 -1.35
N ARG A 45 -11.69 13.98 -0.87
CA ARG A 45 -11.22 15.36 -1.07
C ARG A 45 -10.17 15.68 -0.02
N LEU A 46 -8.90 15.79 -0.44
CA LEU A 46 -7.82 16.21 0.46
C LEU A 46 -8.04 17.67 0.90
N PRO A 47 -8.07 17.97 2.21
CA PRO A 47 -8.21 19.34 2.68
C PRO A 47 -7.04 20.22 2.22
N GLU A 48 -7.33 21.48 1.86
CA GLU A 48 -6.33 22.42 1.35
C GLU A 48 -5.18 22.65 2.35
N ALA A 49 -5.50 22.76 3.64
CA ALA A 49 -4.49 22.89 4.70
C ALA A 49 -3.51 21.70 4.73
N VAL A 50 -3.98 20.48 4.47
CA VAL A 50 -3.13 19.27 4.42
C VAL A 50 -2.27 19.26 3.15
N SER A 51 -2.86 19.64 2.01
CA SER A 51 -2.12 19.74 0.74
C SER A 51 -1.00 20.79 0.83
N ASN A 52 -1.30 21.98 1.36
CA ASN A 52 -0.34 23.07 1.52
C ASN A 52 0.78 22.67 2.50
N ALA A 53 0.42 22.03 3.61
CA ALA A 53 1.41 21.51 4.56
C ALA A 53 2.34 20.46 3.93
N ALA A 54 1.80 19.55 3.11
CA ALA A 54 2.60 18.55 2.42
C ALA A 54 3.56 19.15 1.39
N GLU A 55 3.10 20.14 0.62
CA GLU A 55 3.95 20.87 -0.33
C GLU A 55 5.07 21.63 0.37
N HIS A 56 4.73 22.39 1.42
CA HIS A 56 5.70 23.15 2.19
C HIS A 56 6.74 22.23 2.87
N LEU A 57 6.29 21.13 3.46
CA LEU A 57 7.17 20.13 4.08
C LEU A 57 8.16 19.52 3.08
N LEU A 58 7.77 19.29 1.82
CA LEU A 58 8.68 18.80 0.78
C LEU A 58 9.73 19.83 0.34
N LEU A 59 9.41 21.12 0.44
CA LEU A 59 10.36 22.20 0.17
C LEU A 59 11.38 22.32 1.30
N GLU A 60 10.92 22.33 2.55
CA GLU A 60 11.79 22.49 3.72
C GLU A 60 12.61 21.24 4.05
N ARG A 61 12.00 20.05 3.89
CA ARG A 61 12.58 18.76 4.33
C ARG A 61 12.56 17.72 3.21
N PRO A 62 13.34 17.93 2.13
CA PRO A 62 13.35 17.06 0.95
C PRO A 62 13.76 15.60 1.20
N HIS A 63 14.43 15.34 2.32
CA HIS A 63 14.91 14.02 2.71
C HIS A 63 14.22 13.50 3.98
N LEU A 64 13.01 14.01 4.29
CA LEU A 64 12.23 13.57 5.44
C LEU A 64 12.00 12.05 5.39
N GLN A 65 12.36 11.38 6.49
CA GLN A 65 12.03 9.99 6.72
C GLN A 65 11.57 9.81 8.17
N ILE A 66 10.27 9.60 8.35
CA ILE A 66 9.69 9.22 9.63
C ILE A 66 9.27 7.77 9.52
N SER A 67 9.76 6.93 10.44
CA SER A 67 9.37 5.52 10.55
C SER A 67 9.18 5.20 12.03
N ARG A 68 7.94 4.91 12.46
CA ARG A 68 7.56 4.73 13.86
C ARG A 68 6.52 3.64 14.00
N SER A 69 6.54 2.92 15.11
CA SER A 69 5.37 2.16 15.56
C SER A 69 4.51 3.10 16.40
N VAL A 70 3.27 3.32 15.99
CA VAL A 70 2.34 4.25 16.66
C VAL A 70 1.04 3.56 17.01
N SER A 71 0.36 4.05 18.04
CA SER A 71 -1.00 3.68 18.42
C SER A 71 -1.95 4.84 18.13
N THR A 72 -3.25 4.58 18.18
CA THR A 72 -4.29 5.61 18.04
C THR A 72 -4.19 6.72 19.09
N LYS A 73 -3.55 6.45 20.24
CA LYS A 73 -3.41 7.40 21.35
C LYS A 73 -2.23 8.36 21.21
N ASN A 74 -1.19 7.99 20.47
CA ASN A 74 0.08 8.74 20.44
C ASN A 74 0.56 9.10 19.03
N ALA A 75 -0.13 8.69 17.97
CA ALA A 75 0.25 8.99 16.59
C ALA A 75 0.42 10.50 16.36
N TYR A 76 -0.57 11.31 16.78
CA TYR A 76 -0.53 12.75 16.62
C TYR A 76 0.66 13.39 17.33
N GLU A 77 0.88 13.07 18.61
CA GLU A 77 1.98 13.62 19.42
C GLU A 77 3.35 13.31 18.78
N ILE A 78 3.56 12.05 18.39
CA ILE A 78 4.79 11.60 17.72
C ILE A 78 5.01 12.34 16.39
N LEU A 79 3.95 12.59 15.63
CA LEU A 79 4.02 13.31 14.35
C LEU A 79 4.33 14.79 14.56
N VAL A 80 3.70 15.45 15.53
CA VAL A 80 3.99 16.85 15.89
C VAL A 80 5.43 17.00 16.38
N GLU A 81 5.93 16.08 17.22
CA GLU A 81 7.34 16.06 17.64
C GLU A 81 8.29 15.89 16.44
N SER A 82 7.89 15.09 15.46
CA SER A 82 8.73 14.78 14.29
C SER A 82 8.68 15.86 13.20
N LEU A 83 7.54 16.53 13.03
CA LEU A 83 7.25 17.48 11.95
C LEU A 83 7.37 18.95 12.38
N GLY A 84 7.12 19.24 13.65
CA GLY A 84 6.98 20.60 14.19
C GLY A 84 5.56 20.89 14.66
N ALA A 85 5.42 21.86 15.56
CA ALA A 85 4.14 22.23 16.18
C ALA A 85 3.48 23.48 15.56
N THR A 86 3.99 23.97 14.43
CA THR A 86 3.33 25.06 13.68
C THR A 86 2.05 24.56 13.02
N ALA A 87 1.13 25.48 12.71
CA ALA A 87 -0.22 25.13 12.24
C ALA A 87 -0.24 24.25 10.98
N GLU A 88 0.71 24.44 10.06
CA GLU A 88 0.83 23.66 8.83
C GLU A 88 1.22 22.20 9.09
N PRO A 89 2.40 21.87 9.69
CA PRO A 89 2.72 20.52 10.15
C PRO A 89 1.63 19.85 10.99
N ALA A 90 0.91 20.61 11.83
CA ALA A 90 -0.17 20.08 12.65
C ALA A 90 -1.38 19.59 11.82
N ALA A 91 -1.72 20.26 10.71
CA ALA A 91 -2.78 19.81 9.82
C ALA A 91 -2.44 18.45 9.18
N LEU A 92 -1.22 18.30 8.68
CA LEU A 92 -0.74 17.02 8.15
C LEU A 92 -0.64 15.94 9.24
N ALA A 93 -0.14 16.28 10.43
CA ALA A 93 -0.06 15.36 11.55
C ALA A 93 -1.44 14.84 11.97
N THR A 94 -2.46 15.71 11.95
CA THR A 94 -3.86 15.34 12.23
C THR A 94 -4.37 14.34 11.21
N ASP A 95 -4.25 14.64 9.91
CA ASP A 95 -4.71 13.74 8.84
C ASP A 95 -4.02 12.37 8.90
N VAL A 96 -2.70 12.34 9.09
CA VAL A 96 -1.95 11.08 9.21
C VAL A 96 -2.37 10.29 10.46
N ALA A 97 -2.62 10.97 11.58
CA ALA A 97 -3.09 10.32 12.82
C ALA A 97 -4.50 9.74 12.66
N GLU A 98 -5.40 10.44 11.96
CA GLU A 98 -6.73 9.95 11.63
C GLU A 98 -6.67 8.71 10.72
N LEU A 99 -5.81 8.70 9.70
CA LEU A 99 -5.61 7.51 8.87
C LEU A 99 -5.03 6.34 9.67
N ALA A 100 -4.13 6.60 10.62
CA ALA A 100 -3.62 5.58 11.52
C ALA A 100 -4.71 5.01 12.44
N ASP A 101 -5.59 5.86 12.97
CA ASP A 101 -6.75 5.45 13.77
C ASP A 101 -7.73 4.59 12.95
N MET A 102 -8.09 5.04 11.75
CA MET A 102 -8.95 4.29 10.82
C MET A 102 -8.37 2.91 10.49
N PHE A 103 -7.06 2.83 10.20
CA PHE A 103 -6.40 1.56 9.89
C PHE A 103 -6.34 0.63 11.11
N CYS A 104 -6.09 1.18 12.31
CA CYS A 104 -6.15 0.42 13.55
C CYS A 104 -7.53 -0.14 13.81
N PHE A 105 -8.57 0.70 13.67
CA PHE A 105 -9.95 0.31 13.88
C PHE A 105 -10.39 -0.75 12.87
N LEU A 106 -10.10 -0.54 11.59
CA LEU A 106 -10.49 -1.46 10.52
C LEU A 106 -9.94 -2.87 10.79
N PHE A 107 -8.66 -2.98 11.16
CA PHE A 107 -7.96 -4.26 11.32
C PHE A 107 -7.82 -4.77 12.76
N ASP A 108 -8.48 -4.13 13.73
CA ASP A 108 -8.37 -4.43 15.18
C ASP A 108 -6.90 -4.45 15.68
N LEU A 109 -6.15 -3.41 15.35
CA LEU A 109 -4.72 -3.27 15.70
C LEU A 109 -4.53 -2.30 16.87
N LYS A 110 -3.62 -2.67 17.79
CA LYS A 110 -3.15 -1.75 18.84
C LYS A 110 -2.08 -0.78 18.35
N TYR A 111 -1.28 -1.23 17.38
CA TYR A 111 -0.13 -0.49 16.84
C TYR A 111 0.01 -0.73 15.34
N VAL A 112 0.43 0.33 14.63
CA VAL A 112 0.69 0.33 13.19
C VAL A 112 2.11 0.81 12.91
N GLY A 113 2.73 0.21 11.90
CA GLY A 113 4.00 0.69 11.36
C GLY A 113 3.71 1.86 10.46
N LEU A 114 3.97 3.07 10.94
CA LEU A 114 3.81 4.31 10.20
C LEU A 114 5.11 4.68 9.52
N ARG A 115 5.06 4.96 8.21
CA ARG A 115 6.17 5.56 7.46
C ARG A 115 5.67 6.73 6.62
N LEU A 116 6.19 7.92 6.91
CA LEU A 116 5.99 9.14 6.13
C LEU A 116 7.33 9.55 5.52
N THR A 117 7.41 9.63 4.20
CA THR A 117 8.71 9.78 3.50
C THR A 117 8.62 10.74 2.32
N ALA A 118 9.55 11.71 2.29
CA ALA A 118 9.84 12.53 1.14
C ALA A 118 10.79 11.78 0.20
N LEU A 119 10.45 11.76 -1.09
CA LEU A 119 11.17 11.00 -2.11
C LEU A 119 11.45 11.87 -3.33
N ASP A 120 12.70 11.83 -3.79
CA ASP A 120 13.18 12.38 -5.06
C ASP A 120 13.47 11.29 -6.11
N HIS A 121 13.26 10.02 -5.75
CA HIS A 121 13.35 8.86 -6.62
C HIS A 121 12.25 7.84 -6.30
N ALA A 122 12.01 6.91 -7.23
CA ALA A 122 11.10 5.79 -6.99
C ALA A 122 11.76 4.75 -6.07
N MET A 123 11.14 4.43 -4.91
CA MET A 123 11.66 3.39 -4.00
C MET A 123 11.54 1.98 -4.59
N CYS A 124 10.42 1.71 -5.26
CA CYS A 124 10.13 0.42 -5.89
C CYS A 124 9.65 0.68 -7.32
N PRO A 125 10.59 0.99 -8.25
CA PRO A 125 10.23 1.34 -9.63
C PRO A 125 9.71 0.15 -10.44
N ARG A 126 9.91 -1.07 -9.93
CA ARG A 126 9.43 -2.31 -10.55
C ARG A 126 8.11 -2.75 -9.91
N PHE A 127 7.23 -3.29 -10.74
CA PHE A 127 6.03 -3.97 -10.26
C PHE A 127 6.39 -5.17 -9.39
N HIS A 128 5.80 -5.20 -8.21
CA HIS A 128 6.02 -6.23 -7.20
C HIS A 128 4.75 -6.44 -6.39
N VAL A 129 4.82 -7.44 -5.51
CA VAL A 129 3.80 -7.72 -4.49
C VAL A 129 4.45 -7.58 -3.13
N ASP A 130 3.69 -7.10 -2.15
CA ASP A 130 4.16 -7.03 -0.77
C ASP A 130 3.84 -8.32 -0.01
N TRP A 131 4.73 -8.67 0.93
CA TRP A 131 4.54 -9.78 1.86
C TRP A 131 4.02 -9.30 3.23
N VAL A 132 2.97 -8.47 3.18
CA VAL A 132 2.21 -7.98 4.33
C VAL A 132 0.75 -8.42 4.20
N PRO A 133 -0.05 -8.43 5.28
CA PRO A 133 -1.49 -8.68 5.17
C PRO A 133 -2.18 -7.61 4.32
N CYS A 134 -2.08 -6.36 4.74
CA CYS A 134 -2.59 -5.22 4.00
C CYS A 134 -1.72 -4.00 4.30
N ARG A 135 -1.57 -3.12 3.32
CA ARG A 135 -0.90 -1.83 3.44
C ARG A 135 -1.89 -0.73 3.12
N LEU A 136 -1.94 0.31 3.93
CA LEU A 136 -2.53 1.58 3.51
C LEU A 136 -1.45 2.40 2.80
N VAL A 137 -1.80 3.02 1.68
CA VAL A 137 -0.95 4.01 1.00
C VAL A 137 -1.74 5.27 0.68
N THR A 138 -1.12 6.42 0.86
CA THR A 138 -1.59 7.69 0.29
C THR A 138 -0.40 8.56 -0.11
N THR A 139 -0.51 9.26 -1.22
CA THR A 139 0.50 10.22 -1.69
C THR A 139 -0.08 11.61 -1.50
N TYR A 140 0.45 12.37 -0.55
CA TYR A 140 -0.04 13.72 -0.25
C TYR A 140 0.34 14.72 -1.32
N GLN A 141 1.51 14.55 -1.94
CA GLN A 141 2.01 15.40 -3.01
C GLN A 141 2.83 14.55 -3.99
N GLY A 142 2.65 14.77 -5.30
CA GLY A 142 3.43 14.13 -6.37
C GLY A 142 2.83 12.84 -6.92
N GLY A 143 3.63 12.09 -7.69
CA GLY A 143 3.20 10.87 -8.38
C GLY A 143 2.81 9.72 -7.44
N ALA A 144 1.53 9.34 -7.47
CA ALA A 144 0.95 8.29 -6.64
C ALA A 144 1.11 6.87 -7.21
N THR A 145 0.90 5.88 -6.37
CA THR A 145 1.11 4.45 -6.67
C THR A 145 0.39 3.99 -7.93
N GLN A 146 1.12 3.24 -8.76
CA GLN A 146 0.58 2.53 -9.93
C GLN A 146 0.33 1.07 -9.59
N TRP A 147 -0.68 0.46 -10.19
CA TRP A 147 -1.04 -0.94 -9.96
C TRP A 147 -1.59 -1.60 -11.22
N LEU A 148 -1.60 -2.94 -11.23
CA LEU A 148 -2.13 -3.74 -12.34
C LEU A 148 -3.25 -4.65 -11.82
N ALA A 149 -4.33 -4.75 -12.59
CA ALA A 149 -5.41 -5.69 -12.32
C ALA A 149 -4.90 -7.13 -12.40
N HIS A 150 -5.41 -8.02 -11.53
CA HIS A 150 -4.86 -9.36 -11.36
C HIS A 150 -4.93 -10.23 -12.63
N ASP A 151 -5.96 -10.04 -13.46
CA ASP A 151 -6.16 -10.72 -14.74
C ASP A 151 -5.34 -10.08 -15.89
N ARG A 152 -4.64 -8.97 -15.63
CA ARG A 152 -3.78 -8.27 -16.58
C ARG A 152 -2.29 -8.47 -16.31
N VAL A 153 -1.94 -9.37 -15.39
CA VAL A 153 -0.54 -9.65 -15.02
C VAL A 153 -0.16 -11.09 -15.30
N ASP A 154 0.91 -11.28 -16.08
CA ASP A 154 1.64 -12.55 -16.10
C ASP A 154 2.58 -12.61 -14.88
N ARG A 155 2.09 -13.22 -13.80
CA ARG A 155 2.84 -13.32 -12.53
C ARG A 155 4.13 -14.11 -12.66
N SER A 156 4.30 -14.93 -13.70
CA SER A 156 5.56 -15.64 -13.97
C SER A 156 6.70 -14.69 -14.33
N LYS A 157 6.39 -13.42 -14.64
CA LYS A 157 7.36 -12.36 -14.96
C LYS A 157 7.71 -11.47 -13.77
N LEU A 158 7.12 -11.67 -12.60
CA LEU A 158 7.48 -10.92 -11.39
C LEU A 158 8.88 -11.31 -10.90
N GLY A 159 9.59 -10.35 -10.28
CA GLY A 159 10.91 -10.60 -9.70
C GLY A 159 11.93 -11.10 -10.73
N SER A 160 12.59 -12.22 -10.44
CA SER A 160 13.58 -12.83 -11.35
C SER A 160 12.94 -13.40 -12.63
N GLY A 161 11.62 -13.59 -12.67
CA GLY A 161 10.88 -14.10 -13.82
C GLY A 161 10.91 -13.19 -15.05
N ASN A 162 11.26 -11.90 -14.89
CA ASN A 162 11.39 -10.95 -16.00
C ASN A 162 12.66 -11.15 -16.85
N GLY A 163 13.59 -12.02 -16.43
CA GLY A 163 14.86 -12.25 -17.14
C GLY A 163 15.75 -11.00 -17.25
N GLY A 164 15.67 -10.09 -16.28
CA GLY A 164 16.43 -8.84 -16.23
C GLY A 164 15.85 -7.71 -17.10
N LYS A 165 14.77 -7.95 -17.84
CA LYS A 165 14.15 -6.94 -18.72
C LYS A 165 13.34 -5.89 -17.93
N PRO A 166 13.20 -4.66 -18.43
CA PRO A 166 12.20 -3.68 -17.94
C PRO A 166 10.79 -4.27 -17.91
N ASP A 167 9.90 -3.74 -17.07
CA ASP A 167 8.54 -4.29 -16.91
C ASP A 167 7.74 -4.16 -18.23
N GLU A 168 7.99 -3.08 -18.95
CA GLU A 168 7.43 -2.75 -20.26
C GLU A 168 7.89 -3.71 -21.37
N GLN A 169 8.90 -4.55 -21.12
CA GLN A 169 9.49 -5.46 -22.11
C GLN A 169 9.59 -6.92 -21.62
N SER A 170 9.21 -7.19 -20.37
CA SER A 170 9.30 -8.51 -19.75
C SER A 170 8.14 -9.43 -20.12
N GLY A 171 7.06 -8.86 -20.66
CA GLY A 171 5.77 -9.54 -20.85
C GLY A 171 4.94 -9.60 -19.57
N LEU A 172 5.28 -8.81 -18.54
CA LEU A 172 4.53 -8.76 -17.28
C LEU A 172 3.08 -8.33 -17.47
N PHE A 173 2.84 -7.40 -18.38
CA PHE A 173 1.52 -6.95 -18.81
C PHE A 173 1.54 -6.81 -20.34
N SER A 174 0.35 -6.77 -20.96
CA SER A 174 0.24 -6.78 -22.42
C SER A 174 0.23 -5.37 -23.01
N ASP A 175 -0.40 -4.42 -22.32
CA ASP A 175 -0.54 -3.04 -22.78
C ASP A 175 -0.16 -2.04 -21.66
N ALA A 176 0.44 -0.91 -22.02
CA ALA A 176 0.71 0.17 -21.07
C ALA A 176 -0.60 0.75 -20.49
N ASP A 177 -1.71 0.67 -21.24
CA ASP A 177 -3.04 1.08 -20.78
C ASP A 177 -3.62 0.16 -19.69
N ASP A 178 -3.02 -1.02 -19.45
CA ASP A 178 -3.38 -1.87 -18.30
C ASP A 178 -2.94 -1.25 -16.97
N ILE A 179 -1.99 -0.31 -16.98
CA ILE A 179 -1.46 0.35 -15.78
C ILE A 179 -2.49 1.34 -15.23
N GLN A 180 -2.97 1.04 -14.02
CA GLN A 180 -3.85 1.91 -13.26
C GLN A 180 -3.04 2.80 -12.32
N GLN A 181 -3.57 3.98 -11.98
CA GLN A 181 -2.92 4.93 -11.08
C GLN A 181 -3.89 5.49 -10.04
N ILE A 182 -3.49 5.43 -8.77
CA ILE A 182 -4.21 6.09 -7.67
C ILE A 182 -4.05 7.61 -7.82
N ARG A 183 -5.05 8.42 -7.43
CA ARG A 183 -4.92 9.88 -7.49
C ARG A 183 -4.16 10.41 -6.27
N GLN A 184 -3.56 11.59 -6.42
CA GLN A 184 -2.98 12.28 -5.26
C GLN A 184 -4.06 12.52 -4.20
N GLY A 185 -3.73 12.28 -2.94
CA GLY A 185 -4.63 12.44 -1.80
C GLY A 185 -5.58 11.25 -1.55
N ASP A 186 -5.85 10.41 -2.55
CA ASP A 186 -6.64 9.18 -2.36
C ASP A 186 -5.98 8.27 -1.33
N VAL A 187 -6.81 7.49 -0.62
CA VAL A 187 -6.35 6.50 0.36
C VAL A 187 -6.65 5.12 -0.20
N ALA A 188 -5.63 4.29 -0.38
CA ALA A 188 -5.80 2.94 -0.89
C ALA A 188 -5.32 1.88 0.11
N LEU A 189 -6.10 0.82 0.26
CA LEU A 189 -5.71 -0.41 0.93
C LEU A 189 -5.29 -1.44 -0.12
N LEU A 190 -4.04 -1.90 -0.05
CA LEU A 190 -3.48 -2.90 -0.95
C LEU A 190 -3.39 -4.22 -0.18
N LYS A 191 -4.05 -5.27 -0.66
CA LYS A 191 -3.94 -6.60 -0.07
C LYS A 191 -2.67 -7.27 -0.57
N GLY A 192 -1.78 -7.65 0.36
CA GLY A 192 -0.53 -8.35 0.04
C GLY A 192 -0.71 -9.87 0.03
N GLU A 193 0.38 -10.59 -0.18
CA GLU A 193 0.38 -12.06 -0.10
C GLU A 193 0.40 -12.59 1.34
N GLY A 194 0.64 -11.72 2.34
CA GLY A 194 0.53 -12.07 3.75
C GLY A 194 -0.92 -12.15 4.25
N TRP A 195 -1.91 -11.78 3.44
CA TRP A 195 -3.32 -11.92 3.78
C TRP A 195 -3.75 -13.38 3.65
N ALA A 196 -4.42 -13.92 4.65
CA ALA A 196 -4.85 -15.32 4.66
C ALA A 196 -5.75 -15.63 3.45
N GLY A 197 -5.35 -16.57 2.60
CA GLY A 197 -6.07 -16.90 1.37
C GLY A 197 -5.74 -16.00 0.17
N ASN A 198 -4.76 -15.09 0.29
CA ASN A 198 -4.31 -14.22 -0.82
C ASN A 198 -2.91 -14.57 -1.35
N GLU A 199 -2.40 -15.76 -1.01
CA GLU A 199 -1.15 -16.30 -1.55
C GLU A 199 -1.21 -16.32 -3.07
N GLU A 200 -0.11 -15.93 -3.73
CA GLU A 200 -0.01 -15.81 -5.20
C GLU A 200 -1.02 -14.85 -5.83
N ALA A 201 -1.74 -14.05 -5.03
CA ALA A 201 -2.75 -13.11 -5.50
C ALA A 201 -2.62 -11.73 -4.90
N GLY A 202 -1.49 -11.40 -4.26
CA GLY A 202 -1.19 -10.04 -3.79
C GLY A 202 -1.27 -9.01 -4.93
N LEU A 203 -1.71 -7.79 -4.59
CA LEU A 203 -1.82 -6.69 -5.54
C LEU A 203 -0.45 -6.34 -6.13
N VAL A 204 -0.37 -6.37 -7.44
CA VAL A 204 0.82 -6.00 -8.20
C VAL A 204 0.86 -4.49 -8.34
N HIS A 205 1.85 -3.85 -7.75
CA HIS A 205 1.96 -2.40 -7.70
C HIS A 205 3.40 -1.90 -7.76
N ARG A 206 3.58 -0.61 -8.05
CA ARG A 206 4.88 0.06 -8.08
C ARG A 206 4.77 1.53 -7.70
N SER A 207 5.90 2.09 -7.33
CA SER A 207 6.08 3.54 -7.36
C SER A 207 6.29 3.99 -8.82
N PRO A 208 5.52 4.95 -9.35
CA PRO A 208 5.84 5.51 -10.66
C PRO A 208 7.24 6.15 -10.64
N GLN A 209 7.87 6.22 -11.80
CA GLN A 209 9.05 7.05 -11.98
C GLN A 209 8.69 8.53 -11.77
N LEU A 210 9.59 9.26 -11.13
CA LEU A 210 9.45 10.70 -10.93
C LEU A 210 10.06 11.44 -12.12
N ASN A 211 9.40 12.51 -12.57
CA ASN A 211 10.01 13.45 -13.51
C ASN A 211 11.23 14.10 -12.85
N ALA A 212 12.21 14.54 -13.65
CA ALA A 212 13.38 15.23 -13.14
C ALA A 212 12.99 16.44 -12.29
N GLY A 213 13.50 16.50 -11.06
CA GLY A 213 13.18 17.56 -10.09
C GLY A 213 11.85 17.42 -9.36
N ALA A 214 11.01 16.44 -9.71
CA ALA A 214 9.79 16.16 -8.97
C ALA A 214 10.09 15.48 -7.63
N ARG A 215 9.32 15.84 -6.61
CA ARG A 215 9.33 15.20 -5.30
C ARG A 215 7.96 14.65 -4.98
N ARG A 216 7.91 13.66 -4.09
CA ARG A 216 6.65 13.16 -3.55
C ARG A 216 6.70 12.94 -2.05
N LEU A 217 5.57 13.14 -1.39
CA LEU A 217 5.38 12.83 0.02
C LEU A 217 4.43 11.64 0.14
N LEU A 218 4.98 10.51 0.56
CA LEU A 218 4.27 9.23 0.65
C LEU A 218 4.06 8.84 2.11
N LEU A 219 2.82 8.47 2.44
CA LEU A 219 2.49 7.75 3.66
C LEU A 219 2.20 6.29 3.34
N THR A 220 2.75 5.40 4.15
CA THR A 220 2.36 3.99 4.23
C THR A 220 2.09 3.60 5.67
N LEU A 221 1.03 2.82 5.89
CA LEU A 221 0.75 2.17 7.17
C LEU A 221 0.73 0.66 6.96
N ASP A 222 1.49 -0.05 7.80
CA ASP A 222 1.62 -1.50 7.75
C ASP A 222 1.24 -2.14 9.09
N PHE A 223 0.90 -3.41 9.04
CA PHE A 223 0.80 -4.26 10.23
C PHE A 223 2.16 -4.30 10.92
N THR A 224 2.18 -4.14 12.24
CA THR A 224 3.41 -4.36 13.01
C THR A 224 3.65 -5.87 13.19
N ASP A 225 4.91 -6.29 13.25
CA ASP A 225 5.31 -7.70 13.35
C ASP A 225 4.76 -8.44 14.61
N GLN A 226 4.07 -7.76 15.52
CA GLN A 226 3.47 -8.34 16.73
C GLN A 226 2.37 -9.39 16.43
N LEU A 227 1.88 -9.48 15.19
CA LEU A 227 0.97 -10.56 14.76
C LEU A 227 1.67 -11.87 14.37
N ARG A 228 3.01 -11.91 14.29
CA ARG A 228 3.76 -13.16 14.06
C ARG A 228 3.86 -14.04 15.32
N GLU A 229 3.71 -13.46 16.50
CA GLU A 229 3.84 -14.20 17.77
C GLU A 229 2.53 -14.85 18.22
N SER A 230 1.37 -14.30 17.87
CA SER A 230 0.05 -14.84 18.29
C SER A 230 -0.44 -16.04 17.47
N ARG A 231 0.26 -16.44 16.40
CA ARG A 231 -0.05 -17.62 15.57
C ARG A 231 0.90 -18.80 15.81
N ARG A 232 1.69 -18.77 16.88
CA ARG A 232 2.59 -19.87 17.29
C ARG A 232 2.09 -20.65 18.50
N HIS A 233 0.82 -20.53 18.88
CA HIS A 233 0.20 -21.36 19.93
C HIS A 233 -1.03 -22.05 19.38
#